data_AF-A0A2U1LP28-F1
#
_entry.id   AF-A0A2U1LP28-F1
#
_cell.length_a   1.000
_cell.length_b   1.000
_cell.length_c   1.000
_cell.angle_alpha   90.00
_cell.angle_beta   90.00
_cell.angle_gamma   90.00
#
_symmetry.space_group_name_H-M   'P 1'
#
loop_
_entity.id
_entity.type
_entity.pdbx_description
1 polymer ?
#
loop_
_entity_poly.entity_id
_entity_poly.type
_entity_poly.pdbx_seq_one_letter_code
_entity_poly.pdbx_strand_id
1 'polypeptide(L)' 'MVTWPQFQDQFYNEKLVVQVLRIGVSVGAQIGVNGALFGDEEKPGVVKHEQLRGAIEMYDGK' A
#
# COMPACT_ATOMS: atom_id res chain seq x y z
N MET A 1 8.74 -6.51 5.84
CA MET A 1 7.86 -6.72 4.66
C MET A 1 7.48 -5.36 4.07
N VAL A 2 7.56 -5.21 2.75
CA VAL A 2 6.98 -4.08 2.02
C VAL A 2 5.56 -4.45 1.61
N THR A 3 4.54 -3.66 2.00
CA THR A 3 3.12 -3.98 1.76
C THR A 3 2.57 -3.20 0.57
N TRP A 4 1.95 -3.92 -0.37
CA TRP A 4 1.22 -3.38 -1.51
C TRP A 4 -0.13 -4.12 -1.64
N PRO A 5 -1.14 -3.71 -0.86
CA PRO A 5 -2.45 -4.36 -0.91
C PRO A 5 -3.15 -4.06 -2.22
N GLN A 6 -3.78 -5.08 -2.82
CA GLN A 6 -4.59 -4.93 -4.03
C GLN A 6 -6.08 -5.08 -3.73
N PHE A 7 -6.47 -6.04 -2.89
CA PHE A 7 -7.89 -6.27 -2.58
C PHE A 7 -8.10 -6.86 -1.19
N GLN A 8 -9.31 -6.66 -0.66
CA GLN A 8 -9.88 -7.34 0.52
C GLN A 8 -8.98 -7.34 1.77
N ASP A 9 -8.66 -8.53 2.27
CA ASP A 9 -7.99 -8.79 3.55
C ASP A 9 -6.56 -8.25 3.62
N GLN A 10 -5.93 -8.02 2.47
CA GLN A 10 -4.60 -7.43 2.37
C GLN A 10 -4.54 -6.04 3.03
N PHE A 11 -5.65 -5.29 3.04
CA PHE A 11 -5.74 -4.01 3.74
C PHE A 11 -5.67 -4.18 5.26
N TYR A 12 -6.32 -5.20 5.81
CA TYR A 12 -6.22 -5.51 7.24
C TYR A 12 -4.82 -6.03 7.60
N ASN A 13 -4.25 -6.88 6.74
CA ASN A 13 -2.89 -7.39 6.92
C ASN A 13 -1.86 -6.25 6.88
N GLU A 14 -2.01 -5.26 6.00
CA GLU A 14 -1.18 -4.06 6.01
C GLU A 14 -1.28 -3.31 7.35
N LYS A 15 -2.49 -3.07 7.85
CA LYS A 15 -2.67 -2.40 9.15
C LYS A 15 -2.00 -3.17 10.29
N LEU A 16 -2.16 -4.50 10.31
CA LEU A 16 -1.50 -5.35 11.29
C LEU A 16 0.03 -5.23 11.21
N VAL A 17 0.60 -5.36 10.03
CA VAL A 17 2.07 -5.41 9.84
C VAL A 17 2.73 -4.05 10.04
N VAL A 18 2.12 -2.98 9.52
CA VAL A 18 2.70 -1.64 9.51
C VAL A 18 2.36 -0.86 10.78
N GLN A 19 1.10 -0.88 11.24
CA GLN A 19 0.66 -0.02 12.33
C GLN A 19 0.73 -0.70 13.69
N VAL A 20 0.33 -1.97 13.77
CA VAL A 20 0.27 -2.72 15.04
C VAL A 20 1.64 -3.32 15.37
N LEU A 21 2.14 -4.21 14.51
CA LEU A 21 3.40 -4.92 14.73
C LEU A 21 4.63 -4.05 14.43
N ARG A 22 4.49 -3.03 13.59
CA ARG A 22 5.56 -2.11 13.18
C ARG A 22 6.78 -2.79 12.53
N ILE A 23 6.55 -3.93 11.86
CA ILE A 23 7.60 -4.74 11.20
C ILE A 23 7.59 -4.60 9.67
N GLY A 24 6.86 -3.61 9.13
CA GLY A 24 6.77 -3.39 7.69
C GLY A 24 6.79 -1.92 7.27
N VAL A 25 6.76 -1.72 5.96
CA VAL A 25 6.68 -0.42 5.27
C VAL A 25 5.58 -0.52 4.23
N SER A 26 4.67 0.46 4.18
CA SER A 26 3.64 0.52 3.13
C SER A 26 4.16 1.29 1.92
N VAL A 27 3.82 0.82 0.72
CA VAL A 27 4.06 1.56 -0.53
C VAL A 27 3.10 2.75 -0.71
N GLY A 28 2.14 2.92 0.20
CA GLY A 28 1.17 4.01 0.14
C GLY A 28 0.09 3.81 -0.92
N ALA A 29 -0.26 2.56 -1.23
CA ALA A 29 -1.36 2.25 -2.15
C ALA A 29 -2.68 2.81 -1.58
N GLN A 30 -3.20 3.86 -2.19
CA GLN A 30 -4.50 4.42 -1.84
C GLN A 30 -5.57 3.73 -2.68
N ILE A 31 -6.45 2.96 -2.04
CA ILE A 31 -7.76 2.68 -2.61
C ILE A 31 -8.69 3.76 -2.08
N GLY A 32 -8.93 4.78 -2.89
CA GLY A 32 -10.06 5.65 -2.66
C GLY A 32 -11.33 4.80 -2.74
N VAL A 33 -12.17 4.87 -1.70
CA VAL A 33 -13.57 4.39 -1.75
C VAL A 33 -14.24 4.89 -3.04
N ASN A 34 -13.86 6.09 -3.51
CA ASN A 34 -14.30 6.68 -4.76
C ASN A 34 -13.84 5.93 -6.03
N GLY A 35 -12.58 5.52 -6.13
CA GLY A 35 -12.05 4.87 -7.34
C GLY A 35 -12.55 3.43 -7.54
N ALA A 36 -12.85 2.72 -6.45
CA ALA A 36 -13.39 1.35 -6.52
C ALA A 36 -14.92 1.28 -6.68
N LEU A 37 -15.66 2.29 -6.19
CA LEU A 37 -17.13 2.32 -6.25
C LEU A 37 -17.69 3.18 -7.39
N PHE A 38 -16.97 4.22 -7.83
CA PHE A 38 -17.51 5.24 -8.75
C PHE A 38 -16.79 5.32 -10.10
N GLY A 39 -15.87 4.39 -10.40
CA GLY A 39 -15.35 4.23 -11.76
C GLY A 39 -14.59 5.43 -12.30
N ASP A 40 -13.85 6.14 -11.45
CA ASP A 40 -12.83 7.09 -11.95
C ASP A 40 -11.78 6.32 -12.75
N GLU A 41 -11.35 6.89 -13.88
CA GLU A 41 -10.40 6.27 -14.81
C GLU A 41 -9.00 6.05 -14.21
N GLU A 42 -8.72 6.63 -13.05
CA GLU A 42 -7.54 6.30 -12.24
C GLU A 42 -7.73 4.93 -11.58
N LYS A 43 -7.14 3.91 -12.22
CA LYS A 43 -7.12 2.52 -11.75
C LYS A 43 -6.79 2.45 -10.24
N PRO A 44 -7.73 2.02 -9.38
CA PRO A 44 -7.48 1.93 -7.95
C PRO A 44 -6.33 0.96 -7.68
N GLY A 45 -5.41 1.34 -6.80
CA GLY A 45 -4.27 0.50 -6.41
C GLY A 45 -3.03 0.59 -7.32
N VAL A 46 -2.98 1.52 -8.28
CA VAL A 46 -1.75 1.81 -9.03
C VAL A 46 -0.73 2.50 -8.13
N VAL A 47 0.46 1.92 -8.08
CA VAL A 47 1.62 2.44 -7.35
C VAL A 47 2.69 2.77 -8.38
N LYS A 48 3.21 4.00 -8.33
CA LYS A 48 4.29 4.43 -9.21
C LYS A 48 5.63 3.84 -8.77
N HIS A 49 6.56 3.70 -9.72
CA HIS A 49 7.89 3.15 -9.45
C HIS A 49 8.64 3.92 -8.34
N GLU A 50 8.46 5.24 -8.24
CA GLU A 50 9.08 6.07 -7.21
C GLU A 50 8.59 5.71 -5.81
N GLN A 51 7.29 5.40 -5.66
CA GLN A 51 6.71 4.98 -4.38
C GLN A 51 7.25 3.62 -3.95
N LEU A 52 7.37 2.69 -4.90
CA LEU A 52 7.95 1.38 -4.64
C LEU A 52 9.42 1.50 -4.24
N ARG A 53 10.21 2.29 -4.99
CA ARG A 53 11.62 2.54 -4.68
C ARG A 53 11.78 3.13 -3.28
N GLY A 54 11.05 4.18 -2.95
CA GLY A 54 11.12 4.80 -1.63
C GLY A 54 10.75 3.83 -0.50
N ALA A 55 9.77 2.96 -0.72
CA ALA A 55 9.39 1.94 0.26
C ALA A 55 10.49 0.87 0.47
N ILE A 56 11.20 0.48 -0.60
CA ILE A 56 12.35 -0.43 -0.51
C ILE A 56 13.51 0.24 0.23
N GLU A 57 13.86 1.48 -0.14
CA GLU A 57 14.94 2.23 0.55
C GLU A 57 14.64 2.42 2.04
N MET A 58 13.38 2.73 2.40
CA MET A 58 12.93 2.81 3.79
C MET A 58 12.94 1.47 4.51
N TYR A 59 12.80 0.35 3.81
CA TYR A 59 12.83 -0.98 4.41
C TYR A 59 14.25 -1.47 4.63
N ASP A 60 15.15 -1.26 3.67
CA ASP A 60 16.55 -1.67 3.75
C ASP A 60 17.35 -0.82 4.75
N GLY A 61 16.90 0.40 5.04
CA GLY A 61 17.48 1.28 6.07
C GLY A 61 16.94 1.10 7.49
N LYS A 62 16.05 0.12 7.73
CA LYS A 62 15.47 -0.19 9.05
C LYS A 62 16.22 -1.27 9.82
#